data_AF-A0A4Q2XA38-F1
#
_entry.id   AF-A0A4Q2XA38-F1
#
_cell.length_a   1.000
_cell.length_b   1.000
_cell.length_c   1.000
_cell.angle_alpha   90.00
_cell.angle_beta   90.00
_cell.angle_gamma   90.00
#
_symmetry.space_group_name_H-M   'P 1'
#
loop_
_entity.id
_entity.type
_entity.pdbx_description
1 polymer ?
#
loop_
_entity_poly.entity_id
_entity_poly.type
_entity_poly.pdbx_seq_one_letter_code
_entity_poly.pdbx_strand_id
1 'polypeptide(L)'
;MKTVAGDLIQLAKNGEFDLIVHGCNCMCTMGAGVAKGIKAGVDYSAIRSCFQWIRQNHGAKRVGLPKIGAGLAGGDWSKIATIIDEETPGMDVTLVEFAG
;
A
#
# COMPACT_ATOMS: atom_id res chain seq x y z
N MET A 1 10.15 14.09 21.43
CA MET A 1 9.08 13.21 20.90
C MET A 1 7.81 13.52 21.68
N LYS A 2 6.69 13.77 21.00
CA LYS A 2 5.38 13.93 21.66
C LYS A 2 4.76 12.53 21.81
N THR A 3 4.28 12.20 23.01
CA THR A 3 3.63 10.92 23.30
C THR A 3 2.16 11.17 23.57
N VAL A 4 1.29 10.41 22.92
CA VAL A 4 -0.16 10.44 23.17
C VAL A 4 -0.64 9.01 23.37
N ALA A 5 -1.57 8.81 24.31
CA ALA A 5 -2.22 7.53 24.51
C ALA A 5 -3.53 7.50 23.71
N GLY A 6 -3.75 6.44 22.93
CA GLY A 6 -4.97 6.28 22.15
C GLY A 6 -4.87 5.16 21.11
N ASP A 7 -5.98 4.88 20.43
CA ASP A 7 -6.02 3.98 19.27
C ASP A 7 -5.57 4.74 18.02
N LEU A 8 -4.45 4.31 17.42
CA LEU A 8 -3.86 4.97 16.26
C LEU A 8 -4.82 5.10 15.07
N ILE A 9 -5.69 4.10 14.85
CA ILE A 9 -6.61 4.08 13.71
C ILE A 9 -7.76 5.04 13.95
N GLN A 10 -8.30 5.10 15.17
CA GLN A 10 -9.35 6.05 15.50
C GLN A 10 -8.83 7.49 15.42
N LEU A 11 -7.64 7.77 15.93
CA LEU A 11 -7.02 9.09 15.83
C LEU A 11 -6.80 9.49 14.36
N ALA A 12 -6.31 8.58 13.52
CA ALA A 12 -6.17 8.82 12.09
C ALA A 12 -7.52 9.11 11.41
N LYS A 13 -8.56 8.33 11.71
CA LYS A 13 -9.92 8.54 11.18
C LYS A 13 -10.53 9.88 11.61
N ASN A 14 -10.16 10.36 12.79
CA ASN A 14 -10.60 11.66 13.31
C ASN A 14 -9.82 12.84 12.70
N GLY A 15 -8.86 12.58 11.80
CA GLY A 15 -8.05 13.62 11.17
C GLY A 15 -6.95 14.21 12.06
N GLU A 16 -6.60 13.53 13.16
CA GLU A 16 -5.50 13.96 14.04
C GLU A 16 -4.13 13.81 13.38
N PHE A 17 -4.04 12.98 12.34
CA PHE A 17 -2.80 12.70 11.61
C PHE A 17 -3.05 12.63 10.10
N ASP A 18 -2.22 13.31 9.31
CA ASP A 18 -2.24 13.22 7.84
C ASP A 18 -1.66 11.90 7.32
N LEU A 19 -0.75 11.29 8.09
CA LEU A 19 -0.07 10.05 7.73
C LEU A 19 0.19 9.20 8.98
N ILE A 20 -0.08 7.89 8.89
CA ILE A 20 0.29 6.92 9.91
C ILE A 20 1.24 5.87 9.35
N VAL A 21 2.15 5.39 10.19
CA VAL A 21 3.14 4.38 9.84
C VAL A 21 2.90 3.15 10.70
N HIS A 22 2.90 1.97 10.08
CA HIS A 22 2.84 0.71 10.80
C HIS A 22 3.94 -0.24 10.33
N GLY A 23 4.49 -1.03 11.26
CA GLY A 23 5.38 -2.12 10.93
C GLY A 23 4.63 -3.26 10.26
N CYS A 24 5.24 -3.85 9.22
CA CYS A 24 4.84 -5.14 8.66
C CYS A 24 5.89 -6.20 9.03
N ASN A 25 5.49 -7.47 9.15
CA ASN A 25 6.41 -8.59 9.36
C ASN A 25 6.80 -9.24 8.03
N CYS A 26 7.88 -10.05 8.03
CA CYS A 26 8.36 -10.76 6.83
C CYS A 26 7.32 -11.72 6.21
N MET A 27 6.32 -12.13 6.99
CA MET A 27 5.25 -13.03 6.55
C MET A 27 4.05 -12.29 5.96
N CYS A 28 4.11 -10.95 5.84
CA CYS A 28 3.02 -10.08 5.40
C CYS A 28 1.68 -10.34 6.12
N THR A 29 1.74 -10.87 7.35
CA THR A 29 0.56 -11.31 8.09
C THR A 29 0.05 -10.18 8.98
N MET A 30 -1.09 -9.59 8.62
CA MET A 30 -1.76 -8.52 9.36
C MET A 30 -2.88 -9.08 10.26
N GLY A 31 -2.56 -10.07 11.10
CA GLY A 31 -3.55 -10.86 11.85
C GLY A 31 -3.93 -10.32 13.24
N ALA A 32 -3.15 -9.40 13.80
CA ALA A 32 -3.32 -8.91 15.17
C ALA A 32 -2.93 -7.43 15.31
N GLY A 33 -3.30 -6.83 16.45
CA GLY A 33 -2.96 -5.45 16.81
C GLY A 33 -3.42 -4.42 15.78
N VAL A 34 -2.67 -3.33 15.67
CA VAL A 34 -2.95 -2.23 14.72
C VAL A 34 -2.98 -2.72 13.27
N ALA A 35 -2.16 -3.72 12.93
CA ALA A 35 -2.10 -4.28 11.58
C ALA A 35 -3.44 -4.91 11.17
N LYS A 36 -4.15 -5.58 12.08
CA LYS A 36 -5.49 -6.13 11.79
C LYS A 36 -6.50 -5.03 11.45
N GLY A 37 -6.46 -3.91 12.16
CA GLY A 37 -7.34 -2.78 11.87
C GLY A 37 -6.99 -2.06 10.57
N ILE A 38 -5.69 -2.00 10.22
CA ILE A 38 -5.22 -1.45 8.93
C ILE A 38 -5.58 -2.36 7.76
N LYS A 39 -5.56 -3.69 7.95
CA LYS A 39 -5.93 -4.67 6.92
C LYS A 39 -7.36 -4.47 6.36
N ALA A 40 -8.24 -3.80 7.10
CA ALA A 40 -9.69 -3.77 6.83
C ALA A 40 -10.14 -3.08 5.53
N GLY A 41 -9.24 -2.74 4.61
CA GLY A 41 -9.56 -2.33 3.26
C GLY A 41 -8.31 -1.97 2.48
N VAL A 42 -8.35 -2.14 1.17
CA VAL A 42 -7.32 -1.56 0.31
C VAL A 42 -7.62 -0.08 0.13
N ASP A 43 -6.68 0.76 0.56
CA ASP A 43 -6.68 2.18 0.24
C ASP A 43 -6.08 2.40 -1.16
N TYR A 44 -6.95 2.60 -2.13
CA TYR A 44 -6.55 2.88 -3.52
C TYR A 44 -5.80 4.21 -3.68
N SER A 45 -6.06 5.20 -2.81
CA SER A 45 -5.35 6.47 -2.84
C SER A 45 -3.90 6.30 -2.40
N ALA A 46 -3.67 5.47 -1.37
CA ALA A 46 -2.32 5.11 -0.92
C ALA A 46 -1.53 4.38 -2.01
N ILE A 47 -2.17 3.45 -2.74
CA ILE A 47 -1.56 2.79 -3.90
C ILE A 47 -1.14 3.85 -4.93
N ARG A 48 -2.06 4.76 -5.30
CA ARG A 48 -1.79 5.83 -6.28
C ARG A 48 -0.57 6.68 -5.86
N SER A 49 -0.56 7.17 -4.62
CA SER A 49 0.55 7.98 -4.11
C SER A 49 1.89 7.24 -4.10
N CYS A 50 1.88 5.93 -3.81
CA CYS A 50 3.09 5.11 -3.90
C CYS A 50 3.64 5.05 -5.33
N PHE A 51 2.80 4.78 -6.34
CA PHE A 51 3.28 4.72 -7.73
C PHE A 51 3.69 6.09 -8.28
N GLN A 52 3.03 7.17 -7.87
CA GLN A 52 3.47 8.55 -8.16
C GLN A 52 4.89 8.80 -7.63
N TRP A 53 5.16 8.40 -6.38
CA TRP A 53 6.48 8.55 -5.79
C TRP A 53 7.53 7.68 -6.48
N ILE A 54 7.20 6.42 -6.81
CA ILE A 54 8.11 5.53 -7.56
C ILE A 54 8.47 6.15 -8.90
N ARG A 55 7.49 6.69 -9.64
CA ARG A 55 7.76 7.36 -10.91
C ARG A 55 8.69 8.56 -10.75
N GLN A 56 8.42 9.42 -9.76
CA GLN A 56 9.23 10.62 -9.50
C GLN A 56 10.69 10.29 -9.15
N ASN A 57 10.95 9.19 -8.45
CA ASN A 57 12.27 8.87 -7.91
C ASN A 57 13.02 7.78 -8.69
N HIS A 58 12.30 6.93 -9.41
CA HIS A 58 12.82 5.70 -10.01
C HIS A 58 12.28 5.42 -11.43
N GLY A 59 11.70 6.41 -12.12
CA GLY A 59 11.05 6.22 -13.43
C GLY A 59 11.91 5.61 -14.55
N ALA A 60 13.24 5.71 -14.49
CA ALA A 60 14.15 5.09 -15.47
C ALA A 60 14.56 3.64 -15.12
N LYS A 61 14.03 3.09 -14.03
CA LYS A 61 14.36 1.73 -13.55
C LYS A 61 13.27 0.75 -13.99
N ARG A 62 13.64 -0.54 -13.98
CA ARG A 62 12.72 -1.66 -14.18
C ARG A 62 12.16 -2.10 -12.83
N VAL A 63 10.85 -2.19 -12.71
CA VAL A 63 10.15 -2.47 -11.45
C VAL A 63 9.38 -3.78 -11.57
N GLY A 64 9.74 -4.77 -10.76
CA GLY A 64 8.96 -6.00 -10.61
C GLY A 64 8.07 -5.93 -9.38
N LEU A 65 6.79 -6.31 -9.50
CA LEU A 65 5.83 -6.30 -8.39
C LEU A 65 4.90 -7.51 -8.41
N PRO A 66 4.42 -8.01 -7.25
CA PRO A 66 3.37 -9.02 -7.18
C PRO A 66 1.97 -8.38 -7.25
N LYS A 67 0.89 -9.18 -7.14
CA LYS A 67 -0.49 -8.67 -6.97
C LYS A 67 -0.69 -7.98 -5.61
N ILE A 68 -0.17 -6.76 -5.47
CA ILE A 68 -0.29 -5.93 -4.27
C ILE A 68 -1.74 -5.59 -3.98
N GLY A 69 -2.14 -5.57 -2.70
CA GLY A 69 -3.50 -5.21 -2.26
C GLY A 69 -4.61 -6.22 -2.59
N ALA A 70 -4.50 -7.00 -3.68
CA ALA A 70 -5.56 -7.89 -4.13
C ALA A 70 -5.61 -9.28 -3.45
N GLY A 71 -4.57 -9.65 -2.70
CA GLY A 71 -4.52 -10.90 -1.95
C GLY A 71 -5.26 -10.83 -0.61
N LEU A 72 -4.52 -10.93 0.49
CA LEU A 72 -5.08 -10.97 1.85
C LEU A 72 -5.90 -9.73 2.23
N ALA A 73 -5.63 -8.58 1.61
CA ALA A 73 -6.36 -7.33 1.85
C ALA A 73 -7.67 -7.22 1.04
N GLY A 74 -7.92 -8.14 0.10
CA GLY A 74 -9.20 -8.27 -0.61
C GLY A 74 -9.53 -7.13 -1.58
N GLY A 75 -8.54 -6.36 -2.03
CA GLY A 75 -8.75 -5.30 -3.03
C GLY A 75 -9.08 -5.84 -4.42
N ASP A 76 -9.72 -4.99 -5.23
CA ASP A 76 -10.02 -5.30 -6.63
C ASP A 76 -8.75 -5.10 -7.47
N TRP A 77 -8.17 -6.20 -7.95
CA TRP A 77 -6.96 -6.16 -8.76
C TRP A 77 -7.14 -5.32 -10.03
N SER A 78 -8.31 -5.35 -10.67
CA SER A 78 -8.54 -4.58 -11.91
C SER A 78 -8.38 -3.09 -11.64
N LYS A 79 -8.93 -2.59 -10.53
CA LYS A 79 -8.77 -1.19 -10.11
C LYS A 79 -7.32 -0.86 -9.75
N ILE A 80 -6.64 -1.77 -9.05
CA ILE A 80 -5.23 -1.59 -8.68
C ILE A 80 -4.36 -1.51 -9.93
N ALA A 81 -4.54 -2.43 -10.88
CA ALA A 81 -3.82 -2.45 -12.14
C ALA A 81 -4.03 -1.16 -12.93
N THR A 82 -5.28 -0.67 -13.04
CA THR A 82 -5.56 0.62 -13.67
C THR A 82 -4.80 1.78 -13.02
N ILE A 83 -4.75 1.83 -11.68
CA ILE A 83 -4.00 2.88 -10.97
C ILE A 83 -2.50 2.79 -11.29
N ILE A 84 -1.93 1.58 -11.32
CA ILE A 84 -0.52 1.38 -11.65
C ILE A 84 -0.24 1.92 -13.06
N ASP A 85 -1.03 1.49 -14.05
CA ASP A 85 -0.86 1.89 -15.45
C ASP A 85 -0.96 3.42 -15.64
N GLU A 86 -1.93 4.07 -14.98
CA GLU A 86 -2.12 5.52 -15.03
C GLU A 86 -0.96 6.30 -14.39
N GLU A 87 -0.38 5.79 -13.31
CA GLU A 87 0.65 6.51 -12.55
C GLU A 87 2.07 6.23 -13.06
N THR A 88 2.29 5.14 -13.80
CA THR A 88 3.60 4.78 -14.35
C THR A 88 3.67 4.73 -15.89
N PRO A 89 3.15 5.75 -16.62
CA PRO A 89 3.19 5.74 -18.08
C PRO A 89 4.63 5.76 -18.60
N GLY A 90 4.95 4.81 -19.49
CA GLY A 90 6.26 4.69 -20.12
C GLY A 90 7.36 4.07 -19.23
N MET A 91 7.03 3.63 -18.01
CA MET A 91 7.95 2.88 -17.17
C MET A 91 7.90 1.38 -17.50
N ASP A 92 9.03 0.69 -17.27
CA ASP A 92 9.10 -0.78 -17.36
C ASP A 92 8.63 -1.39 -16.03
N VAL A 93 7.32 -1.58 -15.89
CA VAL A 93 6.68 -2.20 -14.74
C VAL A 93 6.16 -3.58 -15.13
N THR A 94 6.63 -4.61 -14.42
CA THR A 94 6.29 -6.02 -14.70
C THR A 94 5.58 -6.65 -13.50
N LEU A 95 4.38 -7.19 -13.73
CA LEU A 95 3.72 -8.08 -12.78
C LEU A 95 4.45 -9.42 -12.75
N VAL A 96 4.88 -9.85 -11.56
CA VAL A 96 5.54 -11.13 -11.32
C VAL A 96 4.57 -12.04 -10.57
N GLU A 97 4.16 -13.13 -11.21
CA GLU A 97 3.35 -14.17 -10.59
C GLU A 97 4.26 -15.28 -10.03
N PHE A 98 3.98 -15.73 -8.81
CA PHE A 98 4.69 -16.86 -8.23
C PHE A 98 4.21 -18.15 -8.89
N ALA A 99 5.11 -18.83 -9.61
CA ALA A 99 4.89 -20.16 -10.16
C ALA A 99 5.59 -21.19 -9.25
N GLY A 100 4.89 -21.63 -8.21
CA GLY A 100 5.37 -22.66 -7.29
C GLY A 100 4.23 -23.50 -6.75
#